data_AF-A0A519FBB0-F1
#
_entry.id   AF-A0A519FBB0-F1
#
_cell.length_a   1.000
_cell.length_b   1.000
_cell.length_c   1.000
_cell.angle_alpha   90.00
_cell.angle_beta   90.00
_cell.angle_gamma   90.00
#
_symmetry.space_group_name_H-M   'P 1'
#
loop_
_entity.id
_entity.type
_entity.pdbx_description
1 polymer ?
#
loop_
_entity_poly.entity_id
_entity_poly.type
_entity_poly.pdbx_seq_one_letter_code
_entity_poly.pdbx_strand_id
1 'polypeptide(L)'
;MARITVERQHTLGKEKAREKAEIMLQKLSDKYGIEHEWTGDTVALEGKGAKGTVAVEDEWVRVNIDLNFFLSAMSGSIQSEVERQLDKVLTA
;
A
#
# COMPACT_ATOMS: atom_id res chain seq x y z
N MET A 1 17.59 -7.37 2.16
CA MET A 1 16.27 -6.86 2.57
C MET A 1 16.06 -5.57 1.81
N ALA A 2 15.01 -5.47 1.01
CA ALA A 2 14.66 -4.25 0.32
C ALA A 2 13.49 -3.59 1.04
N ARG A 3 13.65 -2.32 1.41
CA ARG A 3 12.57 -1.50 1.95
C ARG A 3 12.20 -0.47 0.90
N ILE A 4 10.90 -0.39 0.61
CA ILE A 4 10.32 0.59 -0.27
C ILE A 4 9.49 1.52 0.60
N THR A 5 9.70 2.81 0.47
CA THR A 5 8.88 3.85 1.10
C THR A 5 8.37 4.76 0.02
N VAL A 6 7.04 4.89 -0.08
CA VAL A 6 6.35 5.74 -1.04
C VAL A 6 5.46 6.69 -0.27
N GLU A 7 5.62 7.98 -0.54
CA GLU A 7 4.79 9.03 0.04
C GLU A 7 4.11 9.79 -1.10
N ARG A 8 2.81 10.03 -0.96
CA ARG A 8 2.01 10.77 -1.93
C ARG A 8 1.03 11.68 -1.21
N GLN A 9 0.92 12.90 -1.72
CA GLN A 9 -0.08 13.85 -1.29
C GLN A 9 -1.39 13.62 -2.06
N HIS A 10 -2.53 13.81 -1.41
CA HIS A 10 -3.85 13.72 -2.02
C HIS A 10 -4.79 14.78 -1.44
N THR A 11 -5.86 15.07 -2.18
CA THR A 11 -6.89 16.04 -1.76
C THR A 11 -8.27 15.41 -1.63
N LEU A 12 -8.34 14.07 -1.59
CA LEU A 12 -9.60 13.32 -1.53
C LEU A 12 -10.24 13.31 -0.13
N GLY A 13 -9.49 13.70 0.90
CA GLY A 13 -9.88 13.52 2.30
C GLY A 13 -9.76 12.08 2.78
N LYS A 14 -9.64 11.93 4.09
CA LYS A 14 -9.31 10.67 4.77
C LYS A 14 -10.29 9.53 4.51
N GLU A 15 -11.60 9.81 4.55
CA GLU A 15 -12.65 8.81 4.34
C GLU A 15 -12.60 8.19 2.94
N LYS A 16 -12.54 9.02 1.90
CA LYS A 16 -12.46 8.53 0.52
C LYS A 16 -11.16 7.78 0.26
N ALA A 17 -10.04 8.30 0.76
CA ALA A 17 -8.74 7.64 0.62
C ALA A 17 -8.76 6.24 1.27
N ARG A 18 -9.36 6.11 2.46
CA ARG A 18 -9.55 4.83 3.15
C ARG A 18 -10.43 3.86 2.37
N GLU A 19 -11.59 4.29 1.90
CA GLU A 19 -12.51 3.43 1.13
C GLU A 19 -11.83 2.90 -0.15
N LYS A 20 -11.13 3.77 -0.87
CA LYS A 20 -10.39 3.40 -2.08
C LYS A 20 -9.22 2.46 -1.77
N ALA A 21 -8.49 2.71 -0.68
CA ALA A 21 -7.42 1.83 -0.22
C ALA A 21 -7.97 0.45 0.12
N GLU A 22 -9.10 0.35 0.83
CA GLU A 22 -9.73 -0.93 1.17
C GLU A 22 -10.08 -1.77 -0.06
N ILE A 23 -10.65 -1.13 -1.10
CA ILE A 23 -10.95 -1.80 -2.38
C ILE A 23 -9.66 -2.31 -3.06
N MET A 24 -8.57 -1.53 -3.00
CA MET A 24 -7.27 -1.95 -3.51
C MET A 24 -6.74 -3.17 -2.74
N LEU A 25 -6.82 -3.11 -1.41
CA LEU A 25 -6.31 -4.16 -0.53
C LEU A 25 -7.08 -5.46 -0.67
N GLN A 26 -8.40 -5.42 -0.82
CA GLN A 26 -9.18 -6.63 -1.13
C GLN A 26 -8.71 -7.28 -2.43
N LYS A 27 -8.46 -6.50 -3.48
CA LYS A 27 -7.96 -7.05 -4.76
C LYS A 27 -6.56 -7.64 -4.63
N LEU A 28 -5.70 -6.99 -3.86
CA LEU A 28 -4.35 -7.49 -3.59
C LEU A 28 -4.39 -8.77 -2.73
N SER A 29 -5.28 -8.82 -1.74
CA SER A 29 -5.53 -9.98 -0.90
C SER A 29 -5.99 -11.18 -1.73
N ASP A 30 -6.97 -10.99 -2.61
CA ASP A 30 -7.51 -12.07 -3.45
C ASP A 30 -6.46 -12.59 -4.46
N LYS A 31 -5.70 -11.67 -5.07
CA LYS A 31 -4.74 -12.01 -6.13
C LYS A 31 -3.40 -12.53 -5.62
N TYR A 32 -2.91 -12.01 -4.50
CA TYR A 32 -1.56 -12.28 -3.97
C TYR A 32 -1.57 -12.94 -2.59
N GLY A 33 -2.75 -13.15 -1.97
CA GLY A 33 -2.87 -13.76 -0.65
C GLY A 33 -2.23 -12.91 0.45
N ILE A 34 -2.46 -11.59 0.41
CA ILE A 34 -1.93 -10.61 1.38
C ILE A 34 -3.03 -10.31 2.40
N GLU A 35 -2.76 -10.58 3.67
CA GLU A 35 -3.60 -10.17 4.78
C GLU A 35 -3.49 -8.67 5.00
N HIS A 36 -4.61 -8.04 5.35
CA HIS A 36 -4.66 -6.61 5.64
C HIS A 36 -5.47 -6.36 6.91
N GLU A 37 -4.95 -5.52 7.79
CA GLU A 37 -5.59 -5.19 9.07
C GLU A 37 -5.56 -3.69 9.33
N TRP A 38 -6.74 -3.06 9.41
CA TRP A 38 -6.88 -1.65 9.73
C TRP A 38 -6.76 -1.41 11.24
N THR A 39 -5.83 -0.54 11.62
CA THR A 39 -5.67 0.02 12.96
C THR A 39 -5.88 1.53 12.89
N GLY A 40 -7.11 1.97 13.16
CA GLY A 40 -7.50 3.37 13.05
C GLY A 40 -7.40 3.88 11.61
N ASP A 41 -6.35 4.64 11.34
CA ASP A 41 -6.06 5.30 10.06
C ASP A 41 -4.89 4.67 9.29
N THR A 42 -4.31 3.62 9.84
CA THR A 42 -3.20 2.88 9.24
C THR A 42 -3.63 1.45 9.00
N VAL A 43 -3.20 0.85 7.90
CA VAL A 43 -3.43 -0.56 7.58
C VAL A 43 -2.12 -1.30 7.46
N ALA A 44 -1.98 -2.38 8.22
CA ALA A 44 -0.87 -3.30 8.11
C ALA A 44 -1.16 -4.31 7.01
N LEU A 45 -0.15 -4.62 6.20
CA LEU A 45 -0.18 -5.58 5.11
C LEU A 45 0.82 -6.71 5.40
N GLU A 46 0.37 -7.94 5.33
CA GLU A 46 1.23 -9.10 5.52
C GLU A 46 0.95 -10.16 4.46
N GLY A 47 1.91 -10.42 3.58
CA GLY A 47 1.79 -11.42 2.52
C GLY A 47 2.93 -12.42 2.54
N LYS A 48 2.82 -13.43 1.68
CA LYS A 48 3.84 -14.48 1.48
C LYS A 48 5.10 -13.94 0.78
N GLY A 49 5.85 -13.09 1.48
CA GLY A 49 7.16 -12.58 1.06
C GLY A 49 7.32 -11.06 1.11
N ALA A 50 6.24 -10.33 1.38
CA ALA A 50 6.24 -8.89 1.56
C ALA A 50 5.43 -8.55 2.82
N LYS A 51 5.94 -7.65 3.65
CA LYS A 51 5.20 -7.03 4.75
C LYS A 51 5.19 -5.53 4.53
N GLY A 52 4.15 -4.84 4.93
CA GLY A 52 4.08 -3.40 4.73
C GLY A 52 3.05 -2.74 5.62
N THR A 53 3.02 -1.41 5.59
CA THR A 53 2.04 -0.59 6.28
C THR A 53 1.67 0.58 5.39
N VAL A 54 0.39 0.95 5.39
CA VAL A 54 -0.13 2.12 4.69
C VAL A 54 -0.79 3.02 5.72
N ALA A 55 -0.25 4.20 5.95
CA ALA A 55 -0.86 5.24 6.77
C ALA A 55 -1.62 6.20 5.85
N VAL A 56 -2.91 6.40 6.14
CA VAL A 56 -3.79 7.32 5.41
C VAL A 56 -4.09 8.51 6.31
N GLU A 57 -3.50 9.65 6.00
CA GLU A 57 -3.79 10.93 6.62
C GLU A 57 -4.79 11.74 5.79
N ASP A 58 -5.09 12.97 6.22
CA ASP A 58 -6.10 13.80 5.56
C ASP A 58 -5.67 14.24 4.15
N GLU A 59 -4.38 14.57 4.01
CA GLU A 59 -3.78 15.03 2.76
C GLU A 59 -2.59 14.19 2.30
N TRP A 60 -2.20 13.15 3.07
CA TRP A 60 -0.99 12.38 2.81
C TRP A 60 -1.23 10.89 2.98
N VAL A 61 -0.69 10.09 2.05
CA VAL A 61 -0.59 8.64 2.20
C VAL A 61 0.86 8.24 2.22
N ARG A 62 1.25 7.47 3.24
CA ARG A 62 2.59 6.88 3.37
C ARG A 62 2.49 5.37 3.33
N VAL A 63 3.19 4.77 2.37
CA VAL A 63 3.30 3.31 2.21
C VAL A 63 4.73 2.88 2.50
N ASN A 64 4.88 1.91 3.40
CA ASN A 64 6.14 1.24 3.66
C ASN A 64 5.97 -0.24 3.34
N ILE A 65 6.89 -0.82 2.58
CA ILE A 65 6.90 -2.24 2.25
C ILE A 65 8.31 -2.79 2.44
N ASP A 66 8.43 -3.78 3.31
CA ASP A 66 9.61 -4.60 3.54
C ASP A 66 9.48 -5.92 2.78
N LEU A 67 10.40 -6.12 1.83
CA LEU A 67 10.47 -7.30 0.99
C LEU A 67 11.50 -8.30 1.52
N ASN A 68 11.15 -9.58 1.45
CA ASN A 68 12.09 -10.66 1.71
C ASN A 68 13.19 -10.72 0.63
N PHE A 69 14.19 -11.58 0.83
CA PHE A 69 15.31 -11.72 -0.10
C PHE A 69 14.88 -12.12 -1.52
N PHE A 70 13.84 -12.93 -1.67
CA PHE A 70 13.33 -13.39 -2.96
C PHE A 70 12.69 -12.24 -3.77
N LEU A 71 11.86 -11.43 -3.12
CA LEU A 71 11.19 -10.29 -3.76
C LEU A 71 12.09 -9.05 -3.86
N SER A 72 13.22 -9.01 -3.15
CA SER A 72 14.15 -7.87 -3.17
C SER A 72 14.68 -7.55 -4.58
N ALA A 73 14.84 -8.55 -5.46
CA ALA A 73 15.25 -8.34 -6.85
C ALA A 73 14.15 -7.67 -7.71
N MET A 74 12.89 -7.83 -7.31
CA MET A 74 11.71 -7.26 -7.97
C MET A 74 11.21 -5.99 -7.27
N SER A 75 11.99 -5.43 -6.32
CA SER A 75 11.58 -4.28 -5.52
C SER A 75 11.18 -3.08 -6.38
N GLY A 76 11.91 -2.81 -7.47
CA GLY A 76 11.58 -1.72 -8.39
C GLY A 76 10.21 -1.88 -9.05
N SER A 77 9.88 -3.09 -9.53
CA SER A 77 8.57 -3.38 -10.12
C SER A 77 7.44 -3.29 -9.08
N ILE A 78 7.67 -3.76 -7.86
CA ILE A 78 6.70 -3.66 -6.77
C ILE A 78 6.48 -2.20 -6.38
N GLN A 79 7.56 -1.41 -6.26
CA GLN A 79 7.48 0.02 -6.00
C GLN A 79 6.63 0.72 -7.06
N SER A 80 6.92 0.51 -8.34
CA SER A 80 6.15 1.13 -9.42
C SER A 80 4.69 0.68 -9.45
N GLU A 81 4.38 -0.58 -9.13
CA GLU A 81 2.99 -1.04 -9.04
C GLU A 81 2.26 -0.38 -7.85
N VAL A 82 2.92 -0.27 -6.70
CA VAL A 82 2.37 0.41 -5.52
C VAL A 82 2.12 1.88 -5.81
N GLU A 83 3.09 2.57 -6.41
CA GLU A 83 2.93 3.96 -6.86
C GLU A 83 1.76 4.10 -7.82
N ARG A 84 1.65 3.20 -8.81
CA ARG A 84 0.56 3.22 -9.79
C ARG A 84 -0.81 2.95 -9.17
N GLN A 85 -0.89 2.03 -8.22
CA GLN A 85 -2.13 1.76 -7.49
C GLN A 85 -2.49 2.97 -6.63
N LEU A 86 -1.53 3.56 -5.91
CA LEU A 86 -1.72 4.80 -5.15
C LEU A 86 -2.23 5.92 -6.04
N ASP A 87 -1.54 6.22 -7.14
CA ASP A 87 -1.94 7.24 -8.09
C ASP A 87 -3.38 7.02 -8.57
N LYS A 88 -3.77 5.77 -8.87
CA LYS A 88 -5.15 5.45 -9.24
C LYS A 88 -6.18 5.73 -8.16
N VAL A 89 -5.87 5.43 -6.90
CA VAL A 89 -6.82 5.66 -5.80
C VAL A 89 -6.81 7.11 -5.33
N LEU A 90 -5.70 7.83 -5.48
CA LEU A 90 -5.52 9.21 -5.00
C LEU A 90 -5.88 10.29 -6.03
N THR A 91 -5.92 9.96 -7.32
CA THR A 91 -6.24 10.92 -8.41
C THR A 91 -7.73 10.88 -8.84
N ALA A 92 -8.57 10.07 -8.17
CA ALA A 92 -9.95 9.77 -8.60
C ALA A 92 -11.04 10.45 -7.76
#